data_AF-A0A7W0YGD1-F1
#
_entry.id   AF-A0A7W0YGD1-F1
#
_cell.length_a   1.000
_cell.length_b   1.000
_cell.length_c   1.000
_cell.angle_alpha   90.00
_cell.angle_beta   90.00
_cell.angle_gamma   90.00
#
_symmetry.space_group_name_H-M   'P 1'
#
loop_
_entity.id
_entity.type
_entity.pdbx_description
1 polymer ?
#
loop_
_entity_poly.entity_id
_entity_poly.type
_entity_poly.pdbx_seq_one_letter_code
_entity_poly.pdbx_strand_id
1 'polypeptide(L)'
;MQRLIRCTAPLACATLLSLGGCATVATNTSHTFDTVVVDAGHGGKDSGAWRRHGPPEKAVALDVALRVDRKLRESQLKTVLTRSNDTFI
;
A
#
# COMPACT_ATOMS: atom_id res chain seq x y z
N MET A 1 52.59 25.42 -32.81
CA MET A 1 53.82 24.61 -32.72
C MET A 1 53.59 23.52 -31.66
N GLN A 2 53.81 22.24 -32.05
CA GLN A 2 54.17 21.06 -31.23
C GLN A 2 53.26 20.69 -30.03
N ARG A 3 52.31 19.75 -30.17
CA ARG A 3 52.43 18.27 -29.97
C ARG A 3 53.20 17.84 -28.70
N LEU A 4 52.47 17.23 -27.75
CA LEU A 4 52.93 16.12 -26.89
C LEU A 4 51.69 15.46 -26.24
N ILE A 5 51.13 14.35 -26.77
CA ILE A 5 51.37 12.92 -26.46
C ILE A 5 51.27 12.56 -24.96
N ARG A 6 50.51 11.46 -24.72
CA ARG A 6 50.31 10.61 -23.51
C ARG A 6 49.00 10.95 -22.79
N CYS A 7 48.06 10.04 -22.55
CA CYS A 7 48.21 8.63 -22.23
C CYS A 7 46.93 7.88 -22.64
N THR A 8 47.10 6.72 -23.27
CA THR A 8 46.06 5.73 -23.52
C THR A 8 45.66 5.04 -22.22
N ALA A 9 44.37 5.02 -21.91
CA ALA A 9 43.77 3.97 -21.09
C ALA A 9 42.39 3.64 -21.69
N PRO A 10 42.22 2.51 -22.39
CA PRO A 10 40.89 2.03 -22.73
C PRO A 10 40.33 1.38 -21.46
N LEU A 11 39.77 2.18 -20.56
CA LEU A 11 39.08 1.63 -19.40
C LEU A 11 37.68 1.19 -19.83
N ALA A 12 37.56 -0.13 -19.99
CA ALA A 12 36.34 -0.92 -19.92
C ALA A 12 35.20 -0.48 -20.86
N CYS A 13 35.20 -1.13 -22.02
CA CYS A 13 34.03 -1.59 -22.75
C CYS A 13 32.72 -1.51 -21.93
N ALA A 14 31.85 -0.59 -22.33
CA ALA A 14 30.48 -0.51 -21.89
C ALA A 14 29.74 -1.80 -22.29
N THR A 15 29.60 -2.75 -21.38
CA THR A 15 28.64 -3.85 -21.54
C THR A 15 27.31 -3.41 -20.95
N LEU A 16 26.47 -2.81 -21.81
CA LEU A 16 25.02 -2.87 -21.64
C LEU A 16 24.62 -4.36 -21.61
N LEU A 17 24.26 -4.88 -20.44
CA LEU A 17 23.27 -5.95 -20.34
C LEU A 17 21.95 -5.35 -19.87
N SER A 18 21.23 -4.79 -20.84
CA SER A 18 19.78 -4.67 -20.78
C SER A 18 19.13 -6.02 -21.07
N LEU A 19 17.86 -6.16 -20.67
CA LEU A 19 16.95 -7.31 -20.73
C LEU A 19 17.09 -8.24 -19.51
N GLY A 20 16.07 -8.46 -18.69
CA GLY A 20 14.64 -8.30 -18.93
C GLY A 20 13.95 -9.44 -18.19
N GLY A 21 13.31 -9.12 -17.08
CA GLY A 21 12.69 -10.11 -16.21
C GLY A 21 12.18 -9.50 -14.92
N CYS A 22 11.45 -8.38 -15.02
CA CYS A 22 10.49 -8.08 -13.97
C CYS A 22 9.44 -9.17 -14.09
N ALA A 23 9.51 -10.18 -13.22
CA ALA A 23 8.43 -11.13 -13.08
C ALA A 23 7.22 -10.32 -12.63
N THR A 24 6.33 -10.00 -13.56
CA THR A 24 5.00 -9.54 -13.25
C THR A 24 4.37 -10.67 -12.43
N VAL A 25 4.27 -10.48 -11.12
CA VAL A 25 3.43 -11.31 -10.29
C VAL A 25 2.01 -11.07 -10.79
N ALA A 26 1.58 -11.88 -11.75
CA ALA A 26 0.20 -11.93 -12.18
C ALA A 26 -0.58 -12.60 -11.05
N THR A 27 -1.01 -11.79 -10.07
CA THR A 27 -2.08 -12.19 -9.17
C THR A 27 -3.29 -12.46 -10.05
N ASN A 28 -3.74 -13.73 -10.11
CA ASN A 28 -5.00 -14.09 -10.75
C ASN A 28 -6.13 -13.41 -9.98
N THR A 29 -6.51 -12.20 -10.37
CA THR A 29 -7.57 -11.38 -9.80
C THR A 29 -8.90 -11.66 -10.49
N SER A 30 -9.22 -12.94 -10.73
CA SER A 30 -10.58 -13.32 -11.11
C SER A 30 -11.46 -13.23 -9.85
N HIS A 31 -11.76 -12.00 -9.44
CA HIS A 31 -12.74 -11.73 -8.42
C HIS A 31 -14.12 -11.70 -9.08
N THR A 32 -15.13 -12.28 -8.42
CA THR A 32 -16.52 -12.15 -8.85
C THR A 32 -17.15 -10.81 -8.46
N PHE A 33 -16.38 -9.96 -7.78
CA PHE A 33 -16.74 -8.64 -7.30
C PHE A 33 -15.52 -7.72 -7.33
N ASP A 34 -15.75 -6.43 -7.55
CA ASP A 34 -14.66 -5.45 -7.63
C ASP A 34 -14.61 -4.49 -6.44
N THR A 35 -15.68 -4.44 -5.63
CA THR A 35 -15.84 -3.46 -4.54
C THR A 35 -16.21 -4.10 -3.22
N VAL A 36 -15.53 -3.68 -2.15
CA VAL A 36 -15.83 -4.05 -0.76
C VAL A 36 -16.17 -2.80 0.04
N VAL A 37 -17.27 -2.84 0.78
CA VAL A 37 -17.58 -1.83 1.80
C VAL A 37 -17.03 -2.32 3.13
N VAL A 38 -16.21 -1.49 3.78
CA VAL A 38 -15.63 -1.77 5.10
C VAL A 38 -16.29 -0.85 6.11
N ASP A 39 -17.07 -1.44 7.02
CA ASP A 39 -17.72 -0.68 8.07
C ASP A 39 -16.84 -0.62 9.34
N ALA A 40 -16.43 0.60 9.71
CA ALA A 40 -15.80 0.84 11.00
C ALA A 40 -16.90 1.17 12.02
N GLY A 41 -17.40 0.15 12.72
CA GLY A 41 -18.51 0.33 13.66
C GLY A 41 -18.28 1.40 14.73
N HIS A 42 -19.37 1.96 15.25
CA HIS A 42 -19.40 3.07 16.23
C HIS A 42 -18.70 4.34 15.70
N GLY A 43 -18.33 5.28 16.58
CA GLY A 43 -17.59 6.50 16.22
C GLY A 43 -18.15 7.76 16.88
N GLY A 44 -17.32 8.80 16.99
CA GLY A 44 -17.70 10.08 17.58
C GLY A 44 -18.26 9.91 19.00
N LYS A 45 -19.55 10.25 19.17
CA LYS A 45 -20.27 10.17 20.45
C LYS A 45 -20.52 8.74 20.94
N ASP A 46 -20.50 7.77 20.03
CA ASP A 46 -20.73 6.37 20.36
C ASP A 46 -19.39 5.64 20.49
N SER A 47 -19.03 5.29 21.72
CA SER A 47 -17.78 4.56 22.00
C SER A 47 -17.85 3.08 21.62
N GLY A 48 -19.06 2.54 21.46
CA GLY A 48 -19.30 1.11 21.58
C GLY A 48 -18.91 0.55 22.93
N ALA A 49 -18.59 -0.74 22.96
CA ALA A 49 -18.18 -1.43 24.18
C ALA A 49 -16.97 -0.74 24.83
N TRP A 50 -17.16 -0.37 26.09
CA TRP A 50 -16.14 0.23 26.94
C TRP A 50 -15.68 -0.77 28.02
N ARG A 51 -14.41 -0.69 28.41
CA ARG A 51 -13.81 -1.53 29.46
C ARG A 51 -12.85 -0.69 30.31
N ARG A 52 -12.54 -1.17 31.52
CA ARG A 52 -11.78 -0.41 32.54
C ARG A 52 -10.42 0.11 32.04
N HIS A 53 -9.78 -0.62 31.14
CA HIS A 53 -8.49 -0.27 30.54
C HIS A 53 -8.50 -0.57 29.04
N GLY A 54 -7.69 0.17 28.29
CA GLY A 54 -7.54 0.03 26.84
C GLY A 54 -8.47 0.94 26.02
N PRO A 55 -8.31 0.96 24.70
CA PRO A 55 -9.11 1.81 23.82
C PRO A 55 -10.58 1.32 23.74
N PRO A 56 -11.54 2.24 23.50
CA PRO A 56 -12.91 1.88 23.22
C PRO A 56 -13.02 1.04 21.96
N GLU A 57 -14.13 0.32 21.81
CA GLU A 57 -14.44 -0.44 20.60
C GLU A 57 -14.30 0.41 19.33
N LYS A 58 -14.84 1.64 19.31
CA LYS A 58 -14.77 2.54 18.13
C LYS A 58 -13.35 2.76 17.59
N ALA A 59 -12.36 2.78 18.47
CA ALA A 59 -10.97 3.04 18.12
C ALA A 59 -10.31 1.77 17.56
N VAL A 60 -10.60 0.62 18.16
CA VAL A 60 -10.12 -0.68 17.65
C VAL A 60 -10.77 -1.00 16.31
N ALA A 61 -12.07 -0.76 16.16
CA ALA A 61 -12.80 -0.95 14.91
C ALA A 61 -12.23 -0.08 13.78
N LEU A 62 -11.95 1.21 14.05
CA LEU A 62 -11.35 2.10 13.07
C LEU A 62 -9.94 1.64 12.66
N ASP A 63 -9.10 1.30 13.64
CA ASP A 63 -7.74 0.83 13.37
C ASP A 63 -7.74 -0.45 12.50
N VAL A 64 -8.60 -1.41 12.81
CA VAL A 64 -8.73 -2.64 12.03
C VAL A 64 -9.27 -2.34 10.63
N ALA A 65 -10.32 -1.52 10.51
CA ALA A 65 -10.93 -1.15 9.23
C ALA A 65 -9.91 -0.50 8.27
N LEU A 66 -9.07 0.41 8.77
CA LEU A 66 -8.00 1.05 7.98
C LEU A 66 -6.94 0.05 7.50
N ARG A 67 -6.59 -0.95 8.32
CA ARG A 67 -5.65 -2.02 7.93
C ARG A 67 -6.26 -2.95 6.90
N VAL A 68 -7.55 -3.27 7.02
CA VAL A 68 -8.30 -4.07 6.05
C VAL A 68 -8.42 -3.34 4.72
N ASP A 69 -8.79 -2.05 4.74
CA ASP A 69 -8.84 -1.19 3.55
C ASP A 69 -7.53 -1.23 2.76
N ARG A 70 -6.40 -1.02 3.45
CA ARG A 70 -5.08 -1.09 2.83
C ARG A 70 -4.81 -2.44 2.17
N LYS A 71 -5.06 -3.55 2.88
CA LYS A 71 -4.81 -4.91 2.37
C LYS A 71 -5.68 -5.28 1.18
N LEU A 72 -6.95 -4.86 1.19
CA LEU A 72 -7.86 -5.08 0.07
C LEU A 72 -7.43 -4.28 -1.16
N ARG A 73 -7.00 -3.03 -0.98
CA ARG A 73 -6.44 -2.20 -2.07
C ARG A 73 -5.15 -2.78 -2.65
N GLU A 74 -4.25 -3.28 -1.80
CA GLU A 74 -3.05 -4.03 -2.22
C GLU A 74 -3.41 -5.28 -3.06
N SER A 75 -4.60 -5.84 -2.83
CA SER A 75 -5.17 -6.97 -3.58
C SER A 75 -5.97 -6.54 -4.81
N GLN A 76 -5.84 -5.28 -5.26
CA GLN A 76 -6.52 -4.71 -6.44
C GLN A 76 -8.05 -4.64 -6.33
N LEU A 77 -8.61 -4.69 -5.11
CA LEU A 77 -10.04 -4.45 -4.87
C LEU A 77 -10.29 -2.97 -4.56
N LYS A 78 -11.40 -2.44 -5.08
CA LYS A 78 -11.91 -1.13 -4.67
C LYS A 78 -12.51 -1.25 -3.27
N THR A 79 -12.25 -0.27 -2.43
CA THR A 79 -12.81 -0.22 -1.07
C THR A 79 -13.51 1.10 -0.80
N VAL A 80 -14.60 1.03 -0.04
CA VAL A 80 -15.32 2.17 0.50
C VAL A 80 -15.43 1.99 2.00
N LEU A 81 -14.82 2.89 2.77
CA LEU A 81 -14.98 2.94 4.22
C LEU A 81 -16.26 3.72 4.56
N THR A 82 -17.09 3.22 5.48
CA THR A 82 -18.23 3.99 6.00
C THR A 82 -17.74 5.27 6.68
N ARG A 83 -16.70 5.17 7.50
CA ARG A 83 -15.92 6.29 8.05
C ARG A 83 -14.42 6.02 8.02
N SER A 84 -13.64 7.09 7.88
CA SER A 84 -12.17 7.06 7.89
C SER A 84 -11.55 7.81 9.08
N ASN A 85 -12.39 8.35 9.97
CA ASN A 85 -12.01 9.08 11.18
C ASN A 85 -12.99 8.78 12.33
N ASP A 86 -12.81 9.43 13.48
CA ASP A 86 -13.66 9.27 14.65
C ASP A 86 -14.95 10.11 14.55
N THR A 87 -15.81 9.79 13.58
CA THR A 87 -17.12 10.43 13.36
C THR A 87 -18.24 9.41 13.55
N PHE A 88 -19.36 9.83 14.13
CA PHE A 88 -20.58 9.04 14.19
C PHE A 88 -21.36 9.19 12.87
N ILE A 89 -21.79 8.08 12.27
CA ILE A 89 -22.56 8.03 11.01
C ILE A 89 -23.92 7.38 11.25
#